data_AF-A0A655E8D7-F1
#
_entry.id   AF-A0A655E8D7-F1
#
_cell.length_a   1.000
_cell.length_b   1.000
_cell.length_c   1.000
_cell.angle_alpha   90.00
_cell.angle_beta   90.00
_cell.angle_gamma   90.00
#
_symmetry.space_group_name_H-M   'P 1'
#
loop_
_entity.id
_entity.type
_entity.pdbx_description
1 polymer ?
#
loop_
_entity_poly.entity_id
_entity_poly.type
_entity_poly.pdbx_seq_one_letter_code
_entity_poly.pdbx_strand_id
1 'polypeptide(L)'
;MLTDAERTSLLSSAAGNLSGPRTDPLPRQDLDDTDRDRSIGSVGRWVAVVAVLAVLTVVVTIAINTFGGITRDVQVPDVRGQSSADAIATLQNRGFKIRTLQKPDSTIPPDHVIGTDPAANTSVSAGDEITVNVSTGPEQREIPDVSTLTYAEAVKKLTAAGFGRFKQANSPSTPELVGKVIGTNPPANQTSAITNVVIIIVGSGPATKDIPDVAGQTVDVAQKNLNVYGFTKFSQASVDSPRPAGEVTGTNPPAGTTVPVDSVIELQVSKGNQFVMPDLSGMFWVDAEPRLRALGWTGMLDKGADVDAGGSQHNRVVYQNPPAGTGVNRDGIITLRFGQ
;
A
#
# COMPACT_ATOMS: atom_id res chain seq x y z
N MET A 1 4.29 40.90 -22.79
CA MET A 1 4.25 42.13 -23.60
C MET A 1 3.22 41.93 -24.68
N LEU A 2 2.03 42.48 -24.48
CA LEU A 2 1.10 42.75 -25.58
C LEU A 2 1.52 44.09 -26.19
N THR A 3 1.51 44.19 -27.51
CA THR A 3 1.53 45.43 -28.28
C THR A 3 0.17 45.45 -29.01
N ASP A 4 -0.75 46.36 -28.71
CA ASP A 4 -0.82 47.79 -29.09
C ASP A 4 -0.59 48.03 -30.59
N ALA A 5 -1.60 47.73 -31.42
CA ALA A 5 -1.78 48.40 -32.72
C ALA A 5 -3.16 48.20 -33.37
N GLU A 6 -3.96 47.19 -33.00
CA GLU A 6 -5.34 47.05 -33.53
C GLU A 6 -6.40 47.33 -32.48
N ARG A 7 -6.18 48.46 -31.81
CA ARG A 7 -7.24 49.29 -31.25
C ARG A 7 -7.86 50.11 -32.41
N THR A 8 -9.19 50.09 -32.47
CA THR A 8 -10.01 51.29 -32.78
C THR A 8 -10.24 51.70 -34.24
N SER A 9 -11.39 51.31 -34.80
CA SER A 9 -12.42 52.18 -35.44
C SER A 9 -13.53 51.22 -35.92
N LEU A 10 -14.84 51.34 -35.67
CA LEU A 10 -15.71 52.49 -35.47
C LEU A 10 -16.89 52.08 -34.57
N LEU A 11 -17.15 52.88 -33.54
CA LEU A 11 -18.46 53.07 -32.93
C LEU A 11 -19.37 53.90 -33.87
N SER A 12 -20.66 54.02 -33.49
CA SER A 12 -21.68 54.99 -33.92
C SER A 12 -22.77 54.36 -34.82
N SER A 13 -23.91 53.92 -34.28
CA SER A 13 -25.10 54.69 -33.84
C SER A 13 -26.13 54.94 -34.94
N ALA A 14 -27.40 54.71 -34.57
CA ALA A 14 -28.59 55.51 -34.87
C ALA A 14 -29.72 54.79 -35.61
N ALA A 15 -30.89 54.86 -34.97
CA ALA A 15 -32.20 54.44 -35.41
C ALA A 15 -32.76 55.36 -36.51
N GLY A 16 -33.74 54.87 -37.27
CA GLY A 16 -34.51 55.68 -38.21
C GLY A 16 -35.69 54.93 -38.82
N ASN A 17 -36.85 55.07 -38.15
CA ASN A 17 -38.20 54.77 -38.65
C ASN A 17 -38.59 55.76 -39.78
N LEU A 18 -39.52 55.38 -40.67
CA LEU A 18 -40.49 56.22 -41.46
C LEU A 18 -41.15 55.29 -42.53
N SER A 19 -42.42 54.85 -42.49
CA SER A 19 -43.74 55.52 -42.55
C SER A 19 -44.24 55.93 -43.96
N GLY A 20 -45.00 55.02 -44.61
CA GLY A 20 -46.22 55.21 -45.47
C GLY A 20 -46.15 56.04 -46.78
N PRO A 21 -47.28 56.27 -47.50
CA PRO A 21 -48.62 55.64 -47.46
C PRO A 21 -49.36 55.45 -48.84
N ARG A 22 -50.54 54.76 -48.82
CA ARG A 22 -51.84 54.99 -49.58
C ARG A 22 -51.83 55.08 -51.14
N THR A 23 -52.83 54.70 -51.96
CA THR A 23 -54.28 54.36 -51.91
C THR A 23 -54.73 53.90 -53.32
N ASP A 24 -55.79 53.06 -53.41
CA ASP A 24 -56.95 52.91 -54.36
C ASP A 24 -57.00 53.66 -55.73
N PRO A 25 -57.90 53.35 -56.73
CA PRO A 25 -59.13 52.53 -56.72
C PRO A 25 -59.43 51.64 -57.99
N LEU A 26 -60.56 50.92 -57.93
CA LEU A 26 -61.28 50.14 -58.97
C LEU A 26 -61.83 50.99 -60.15
N PRO A 27 -62.28 50.35 -61.26
CA PRO A 27 -63.72 50.39 -61.57
C PRO A 27 -64.34 49.09 -62.12
N ARG A 28 -65.67 48.99 -61.91
CA ARG A 28 -66.65 48.02 -62.44
C ARG A 28 -67.21 48.49 -63.79
N GLN A 29 -67.70 47.54 -64.59
CA GLN A 29 -68.83 47.62 -65.55
C GLN A 29 -68.84 46.32 -66.38
N ASP A 30 -69.92 45.76 -66.89
CA ASP A 30 -71.35 45.70 -66.56
C ASP A 30 -71.88 44.49 -67.38
N LEU A 31 -72.99 43.93 -66.94
CA LEU A 31 -73.65 42.74 -67.49
C LEU A 31 -74.22 43.01 -68.89
N ASP A 32 -74.21 42.02 -69.79
CA ASP A 32 -75.42 41.75 -70.59
C ASP A 32 -75.50 40.30 -71.10
N ASP A 33 -76.73 39.80 -71.02
CA ASP A 33 -77.23 38.46 -71.33
C ASP A 33 -77.47 38.29 -72.84
N THR A 34 -77.29 37.07 -73.38
CA THR A 34 -78.32 36.34 -74.17
C THR A 34 -77.77 35.05 -74.80
N ASP A 35 -78.12 33.92 -74.17
CA ASP A 35 -78.96 32.86 -74.75
C ASP A 35 -78.82 32.53 -76.26
N ARG A 36 -78.18 31.40 -76.60
CA ARG A 36 -78.85 30.12 -77.00
C ARG A 36 -77.93 29.08 -77.66
N ASP A 37 -78.09 27.87 -77.15
CA ASP A 37 -78.03 26.53 -77.77
C ASP A 37 -76.69 25.84 -78.15
N ARG A 38 -76.37 24.84 -77.30
CA ARG A 38 -75.99 23.43 -77.62
C ARG A 38 -74.61 23.12 -78.20
N SER A 39 -73.67 22.74 -77.33
CA SER A 39 -73.37 21.32 -76.97
C SER A 39 -72.06 21.20 -76.16
N ILE A 40 -72.04 20.29 -75.19
CA ILE A 40 -71.09 20.19 -74.07
C ILE A 40 -69.97 19.18 -74.33
N GLY A 41 -68.76 19.48 -73.83
CA GLY A 41 -67.74 18.52 -73.35
C GLY A 41 -66.30 18.97 -73.65
N SER A 42 -65.41 19.33 -72.72
CA SER A 42 -65.01 18.52 -71.56
C SER A 42 -64.09 19.30 -70.60
N VAL A 43 -64.63 19.66 -69.42
CA VAL A 43 -63.90 20.16 -68.22
C VAL A 43 -63.01 19.06 -67.59
N GLY A 44 -63.05 17.83 -68.12
CA GLY A 44 -62.25 16.69 -67.66
C GLY A 44 -60.74 16.84 -67.83
N ARG A 45 -60.26 17.72 -68.72
CA ARG A 45 -58.81 17.89 -68.95
C ARG A 45 -58.10 18.67 -67.84
N TRP A 46 -58.79 19.58 -67.13
CA TRP A 46 -58.17 20.37 -66.06
C TRP A 46 -58.21 19.66 -64.69
N VAL A 47 -59.28 18.92 -64.41
CA VAL A 47 -59.36 18.07 -63.21
C VAL A 47 -58.39 16.89 -63.29
N ALA A 48 -58.16 16.33 -64.48
CA ALA A 48 -57.14 15.30 -64.69
C ALA A 48 -55.72 15.79 -64.40
N VAL A 49 -55.37 17.04 -64.72
CA VAL A 49 -54.03 17.60 -64.46
C VAL A 49 -53.81 17.85 -62.97
N VAL A 50 -54.81 18.36 -62.24
CA VAL A 50 -54.72 18.58 -60.78
C VAL A 50 -54.75 17.25 -60.02
N ALA A 51 -55.54 16.27 -60.47
CA ALA A 51 -55.55 14.93 -59.91
C ALA A 51 -54.23 14.18 -60.19
N VAL A 52 -53.63 14.34 -61.37
CA VAL A 52 -52.31 13.76 -61.69
C VAL A 52 -51.20 14.43 -60.87
N LEU A 53 -51.26 15.74 -60.61
CA LEU A 53 -50.31 16.42 -59.72
C LEU A 53 -50.48 16.00 -58.26
N ALA A 54 -51.71 15.84 -57.76
CA ALA A 54 -51.98 15.35 -56.40
C ALA A 54 -51.62 13.86 -56.24
N VAL A 55 -51.85 13.05 -57.27
CA VAL A 55 -51.40 11.65 -57.31
C VAL A 55 -49.88 11.59 -57.44
N LEU A 56 -49.23 12.49 -58.17
CA LEU A 56 -47.76 12.58 -58.23
C LEU A 56 -47.15 13.03 -56.91
N THR A 57 -47.75 13.98 -56.17
CA THR A 57 -47.23 14.38 -54.85
C THR A 57 -47.46 13.29 -53.80
N VAL A 58 -48.59 12.59 -53.84
CA VAL A 58 -48.85 11.45 -52.97
C VAL A 58 -47.96 10.26 -53.36
N VAL A 59 -47.73 9.99 -54.65
CA VAL A 59 -46.79 8.96 -55.12
C VAL A 59 -45.34 9.34 -54.82
N VAL A 60 -44.95 10.61 -54.83
CA VAL A 60 -43.61 11.07 -54.41
C VAL A 60 -43.44 11.01 -52.89
N THR A 61 -44.47 11.36 -52.12
CA THR A 61 -44.44 11.26 -50.64
C THR A 61 -44.43 9.80 -50.19
N ILE A 62 -45.22 8.95 -50.85
CA ILE A 62 -45.21 7.50 -50.67
C ILE A 62 -43.92 6.91 -51.27
N ALA A 63 -43.31 7.44 -52.33
CA ALA A 63 -42.01 6.97 -52.79
C ALA A 63 -40.90 7.33 -51.78
N ILE A 64 -40.91 8.53 -51.19
CA ILE A 64 -39.94 8.91 -50.15
C ILE A 64 -40.14 8.08 -48.87
N ASN A 65 -41.37 7.61 -48.60
CA ASN A 65 -41.70 6.82 -47.40
C ASN A 65 -41.78 5.30 -47.62
N THR A 66 -41.83 4.82 -48.87
CA THR A 66 -42.15 3.41 -49.22
C THR A 66 -41.30 2.87 -50.38
N PHE A 67 -40.66 3.71 -51.20
CA PHE A 67 -39.54 3.26 -52.02
C PHE A 67 -38.32 3.19 -51.11
N GLY A 68 -38.12 1.98 -50.61
CA GLY A 68 -37.03 1.59 -49.72
C GLY A 68 -35.76 2.33 -50.07
N GLY A 69 -35.19 2.93 -49.02
CA GLY A 69 -33.88 3.54 -49.10
C GLY A 69 -32.97 2.61 -49.88
N ILE A 70 -32.39 3.14 -50.95
CA ILE A 70 -31.08 2.65 -51.35
C ILE A 70 -30.24 2.94 -50.10
N THR A 71 -30.15 1.96 -49.19
CA THR A 71 -29.19 2.00 -48.10
C THR A 71 -27.88 2.02 -48.84
N ARG A 72 -27.34 3.22 -49.05
CA ARG A 72 -25.99 3.36 -49.54
C ARG A 72 -25.16 2.72 -48.45
N ASP A 73 -24.63 1.55 -48.74
CA ASP A 73 -23.73 0.90 -47.82
C ASP A 73 -22.52 1.82 -47.67
N VAL A 74 -22.27 2.24 -46.43
CA VAL A 74 -21.13 3.08 -46.07
C VAL A 74 -20.14 2.16 -45.39
N GLN A 75 -18.87 2.24 -45.81
CA GLN A 75 -17.82 1.48 -45.13
C GLN A 75 -17.52 2.09 -43.76
N VAL A 76 -17.45 1.22 -42.75
CA VAL A 76 -17.02 1.58 -41.41
C VAL A 76 -15.53 1.95 -41.44
N PRO A 77 -15.14 3.20 -41.11
CA PRO A 77 -13.73 3.59 -41.04
C PRO A 77 -12.96 2.81 -39.98
N ASP A 78 -11.68 2.55 -40.22
CA ASP A 78 -10.81 2.00 -39.18
C ASP A 78 -10.44 3.07 -38.15
N VAL A 79 -10.96 2.89 -36.95
CA VAL A 79 -10.73 3.76 -35.79
C VAL A 79 -9.94 3.07 -34.68
N ARG A 80 -9.34 1.90 -34.96
CA ARG A 80 -8.55 1.16 -33.97
C ARG A 80 -7.35 1.98 -33.51
N GLY A 81 -7.12 2.00 -32.20
CA GLY A 81 -6.03 2.75 -31.57
C GLY A 81 -6.22 4.27 -31.55
N GLN A 82 -7.34 4.81 -32.05
CA GLN A 82 -7.70 6.21 -31.84
C GLN A 82 -8.28 6.41 -30.44
N SER A 83 -8.31 7.66 -29.97
CA SER A 83 -9.05 8.02 -28.77
C SER A 83 -10.55 7.74 -28.99
N SER A 84 -11.27 7.36 -27.93
CA SER A 84 -12.71 7.12 -28.00
C SER A 84 -13.46 8.32 -28.58
N ALA A 85 -13.05 9.55 -28.24
CA ALA A 85 -13.66 10.79 -28.76
C ALA A 85 -13.44 10.96 -30.28
N ASP A 86 -12.22 10.74 -30.78
CA ASP A 86 -11.90 10.89 -32.21
C ASP A 86 -12.58 9.80 -33.05
N ALA A 87 -12.63 8.58 -32.51
CA ALA A 87 -13.33 7.46 -33.13
C ALA A 87 -14.84 7.73 -33.23
N ILE A 88 -15.45 8.25 -32.15
CA ILE A 88 -16.85 8.65 -32.12
C ILE A 88 -17.13 9.74 -33.14
N ALA A 89 -16.29 10.78 -33.20
CA ALA A 89 -16.45 11.86 -34.17
C ALA A 89 -16.33 11.35 -35.62
N THR A 90 -15.35 10.49 -35.90
CA THR A 90 -15.14 9.90 -37.24
C THR A 90 -16.34 9.08 -37.70
N LEU A 91 -16.91 8.27 -36.81
CA LEU A 91 -18.07 7.42 -37.10
C LEU A 91 -19.38 8.24 -37.21
N GLN A 92 -19.58 9.23 -36.35
CA GLN A 92 -20.73 10.15 -36.41
C GLN A 92 -20.71 11.01 -37.69
N ASN A 93 -19.54 11.49 -38.11
CA ASN A 93 -19.37 12.23 -39.36
C ASN A 93 -19.74 11.40 -40.60
N ARG A 94 -19.74 10.07 -40.50
CA ARG A 94 -20.20 9.14 -41.54
C ARG A 94 -21.67 8.74 -41.41
N GLY A 95 -22.39 9.31 -40.43
CA GLY A 95 -23.81 9.08 -40.22
C GLY A 95 -24.16 7.81 -39.45
N PHE A 96 -23.18 7.19 -38.77
CA PHE A 96 -23.43 6.01 -37.92
C PHE A 96 -23.92 6.39 -36.53
N LYS A 97 -24.78 5.54 -35.96
CA LYS A 97 -25.11 5.56 -34.52
C LYS A 97 -24.03 4.79 -33.77
N ILE A 98 -23.73 5.18 -32.53
CA ILE A 98 -22.60 4.61 -31.80
C ILE A 98 -23.05 4.12 -30.44
N ARG A 99 -22.67 2.88 -30.12
CA ARG A 99 -22.77 2.31 -28.78
C ARG A 99 -21.37 2.04 -28.26
N THR A 100 -21.02 2.56 -27.10
CA THR A 100 -19.70 2.33 -26.50
C THR A 100 -19.77 1.16 -25.53
N LEU A 101 -18.84 0.20 -25.66
CA LEU A 101 -18.72 -0.93 -24.77
C LEU A 101 -17.29 -0.99 -24.23
N GLN A 102 -17.15 -0.98 -22.91
CA GLN A 102 -15.84 -1.02 -22.26
C GLN A 102 -15.35 -2.47 -22.13
N LYS A 103 -14.12 -2.76 -22.57
CA LYS A 103 -13.47 -4.07 -22.47
C LYS A 103 -12.06 -3.95 -21.89
N PRO A 104 -11.63 -4.87 -21.00
CA PRO A 104 -10.23 -4.94 -20.59
C PRO A 104 -9.32 -5.34 -21.75
N ASP A 105 -8.22 -4.61 -21.93
CA ASP A 105 -7.18 -4.91 -22.91
C ASP A 105 -5.83 -4.43 -22.38
N SER A 106 -4.82 -5.31 -22.35
CA SER A 106 -3.49 -5.00 -21.83
C SER A 106 -2.54 -4.40 -22.89
N THR A 107 -2.95 -4.37 -24.16
CA THR A 107 -2.16 -3.88 -25.29
C THR A 107 -2.56 -2.47 -25.73
N ILE A 108 -3.85 -2.14 -25.64
CA ILE A 108 -4.39 -0.84 -26.02
C ILE A 108 -4.53 0.06 -24.77
N PRO A 109 -4.01 1.30 -24.79
CA PRO A 109 -4.15 2.23 -23.67
C PRO A 109 -5.61 2.46 -23.26
N PRO A 110 -5.89 2.82 -21.98
CA PRO A 110 -7.23 3.20 -21.56
C PRO A 110 -7.82 4.31 -22.45
N ASP A 111 -9.14 4.30 -22.61
CA ASP A 111 -9.91 5.26 -23.42
C ASP A 111 -9.61 5.25 -24.92
N HIS A 112 -8.87 4.25 -25.41
CA HIS A 112 -8.61 4.03 -26.83
C HIS A 112 -9.42 2.86 -27.38
N VAL A 113 -9.73 2.90 -28.67
CA VAL A 113 -10.56 1.87 -29.32
C VAL A 113 -9.76 0.60 -29.60
N ILE A 114 -10.23 -0.52 -29.05
CA ILE A 114 -9.72 -1.86 -29.35
C ILE A 114 -10.19 -2.30 -30.74
N GLY A 115 -11.44 -1.98 -31.08
CA GLY A 115 -12.04 -2.27 -32.38
C GLY A 115 -13.54 -2.02 -32.37
N THR A 116 -14.15 -2.06 -33.56
CA THR A 116 -15.59 -1.88 -33.74
C THR A 116 -16.29 -3.19 -34.09
N ASP A 117 -17.59 -3.25 -33.81
CA ASP A 117 -18.49 -4.31 -34.25
C ASP A 117 -19.74 -3.67 -34.89
N PRO A 118 -19.97 -3.79 -36.20
CA PRO A 118 -19.17 -4.51 -37.21
C PRO A 118 -17.72 -4.03 -37.38
N ALA A 119 -16.83 -4.93 -37.84
CA ALA A 119 -15.40 -4.65 -37.99
C ALA A 119 -15.11 -3.55 -39.01
N ALA A 120 -13.96 -2.89 -38.89
CA ALA A 120 -13.52 -1.88 -39.85
C ALA A 120 -13.52 -2.40 -41.30
N ASN A 121 -13.81 -1.50 -42.25
CA ASN A 121 -13.98 -1.78 -43.69
C ASN A 121 -15.17 -2.70 -44.04
N THR A 122 -16.04 -3.03 -43.08
CA THR A 122 -17.32 -3.69 -43.38
C THR A 122 -18.28 -2.68 -44.00
N SER A 123 -18.99 -3.09 -45.05
CA SER A 123 -20.06 -2.29 -45.66
C SER A 123 -21.34 -2.50 -44.86
N VAL A 124 -21.88 -1.42 -44.28
CA VAL A 124 -23.09 -1.46 -43.45
C VAL A 124 -24.05 -0.36 -43.89
N SER A 125 -25.33 -0.49 -43.55
CA SER A 125 -26.32 0.50 -43.98
C SER A 125 -26.07 1.84 -43.30
N ALA A 126 -26.25 2.93 -44.05
CA ALA A 126 -26.17 4.27 -43.47
C ALA A 126 -27.17 4.42 -42.31
N GLY A 127 -26.70 4.83 -41.14
CA GLY A 127 -27.52 4.95 -39.92
C GLY A 127 -27.51 3.73 -38.99
N ASP A 128 -26.78 2.67 -39.34
CA ASP A 128 -26.58 1.51 -38.46
C ASP A 128 -25.84 1.88 -37.18
N GLU A 129 -26.08 1.09 -36.12
CA GLU A 129 -25.41 1.23 -34.83
C GLU A 129 -24.11 0.42 -34.81
N ILE A 130 -22.98 1.12 -34.63
CA ILE A 130 -21.65 0.52 -34.49
C ILE A 130 -21.31 0.44 -33.01
N THR A 131 -20.99 -0.76 -32.52
CA THR A 131 -20.46 -0.93 -31.17
C THR A 131 -18.96 -0.67 -31.17
N VAL A 132 -18.52 0.40 -30.50
CA VAL A 132 -17.10 0.73 -30.32
C VAL A 132 -16.62 0.10 -29.01
N ASN A 133 -15.68 -0.85 -29.12
CA ASN A 133 -15.04 -1.45 -27.95
C ASN A 133 -13.89 -0.57 -27.48
N VAL A 134 -14.03 0.05 -26.32
CA VAL A 134 -13.03 0.94 -25.72
C VAL A 134 -12.25 0.18 -24.65
N SER A 135 -10.93 0.31 -24.66
CA SER A 135 -10.04 -0.30 -23.68
C SER A 135 -10.21 0.35 -22.31
N THR A 136 -10.36 -0.47 -21.27
CA THR A 136 -10.24 -0.04 -19.88
C THR A 136 -8.82 -0.22 -19.33
N GLY A 137 -7.86 -0.59 -20.19
CA GLY A 137 -6.54 -1.05 -19.78
C GLY A 137 -6.56 -2.50 -19.24
N PRO A 138 -5.47 -2.93 -18.56
CA PRO A 138 -5.35 -4.29 -18.03
C PRO A 138 -6.52 -4.66 -17.12
N GLU A 139 -6.93 -5.94 -17.11
CA GLU A 139 -7.96 -6.41 -16.17
C GLU A 139 -7.54 -6.10 -14.73
N GLN A 140 -8.39 -5.36 -14.02
CA GLN A 140 -8.16 -5.01 -12.63
C GLN A 140 -9.20 -5.68 -11.75
N ARG A 141 -8.75 -6.15 -10.58
CA ARG A 141 -9.59 -6.73 -9.54
C ARG A 141 -9.36 -5.94 -8.26
N GLU A 142 -10.36 -5.92 -7.40
CA GLU A 142 -10.19 -5.42 -6.04
C GLU A 142 -9.39 -6.43 -5.22
N ILE A 143 -8.38 -5.94 -4.48
CA ILE A 143 -7.60 -6.78 -3.57
C ILE A 143 -8.46 -7.08 -2.34
N PRO A 144 -8.86 -8.34 -2.10
CA PRO A 144 -9.61 -8.69 -0.90
C PRO A 144 -8.77 -8.45 0.36
N ASP A 145 -9.43 -8.02 1.44
CA ASP A 145 -8.75 -7.95 2.73
C ASP A 145 -8.32 -9.34 3.22
N VAL A 146 -7.03 -9.49 3.45
CA VAL A 146 -6.37 -10.69 3.97
C VAL A 146 -5.67 -10.45 5.30
N SER A 147 -5.94 -9.31 5.94
CA SER A 147 -5.45 -9.01 7.28
C SER A 147 -5.85 -10.13 8.26
N THR A 148 -5.01 -10.39 9.26
CA THR A 148 -5.17 -11.44 10.29
C THR A 148 -5.11 -12.90 9.82
N LEU A 149 -5.14 -13.15 8.51
CA LEU A 149 -4.99 -14.50 7.94
C LEU A 149 -3.53 -14.96 7.98
N THR A 150 -3.32 -16.27 7.86
CA THR A 150 -1.97 -16.79 7.59
C THR A 150 -1.55 -16.48 6.15
N TYR A 151 -0.24 -16.50 5.87
CA TYR A 151 0.27 -16.30 4.51
C TYR A 151 -0.36 -17.26 3.49
N ALA A 152 -0.52 -18.54 3.85
CA ALA A 152 -1.12 -19.55 2.97
C ALA A 152 -2.60 -19.26 2.65
N GLU A 153 -3.38 -18.85 3.65
CA GLU A 153 -4.78 -18.47 3.47
C GLU A 153 -4.92 -17.18 2.66
N ALA A 154 -4.05 -16.20 2.91
CA ALA A 154 -4.01 -14.95 2.17
C ALA A 154 -3.72 -15.19 0.68
N VAL A 155 -2.71 -16.01 0.37
CA VAL A 155 -2.40 -16.42 -1.01
C VAL A 155 -3.60 -17.11 -1.66
N LYS A 156 -4.29 -18.01 -0.94
CA LYS A 156 -5.47 -18.71 -1.45
C LYS A 156 -6.63 -17.75 -1.78
N LYS A 157 -6.89 -16.78 -0.90
CA LYS A 157 -7.94 -15.75 -1.09
C LYS A 157 -7.60 -14.81 -2.24
N LEU A 158 -6.34 -14.38 -2.36
CA LEU A 158 -5.88 -13.55 -3.47
C LEU A 158 -5.88 -14.30 -4.81
N THR A 159 -5.53 -15.58 -4.81
CA THR A 159 -5.60 -16.43 -6.01
C THR A 159 -7.05 -16.61 -6.46
N ALA A 160 -7.99 -16.81 -5.53
CA ALA A 160 -9.42 -16.86 -5.84
C ALA A 160 -9.95 -15.52 -6.42
N ALA A 161 -9.34 -14.39 -6.02
CA ALA A 161 -9.64 -13.09 -6.58
C ALA A 161 -9.01 -12.82 -7.96
N GLY A 162 -8.14 -13.72 -8.46
CA GLY A 162 -7.53 -13.63 -9.79
C GLY A 162 -6.07 -13.12 -9.81
N PHE A 163 -5.49 -12.83 -8.65
CA PHE A 163 -4.07 -12.45 -8.55
C PHE A 163 -3.18 -13.70 -8.60
N GLY A 164 -2.06 -13.65 -9.31
CA GLY A 164 -1.16 -14.80 -9.46
C GLY A 164 0.29 -14.58 -9.01
N ARG A 165 0.64 -13.36 -8.60
CA ARG A 165 2.03 -12.97 -8.30
C ARG A 165 2.14 -12.40 -6.90
N PHE A 166 2.81 -13.13 -6.02
CA PHE A 166 2.93 -12.76 -4.61
C PHE A 166 4.39 -12.62 -4.18
N LYS A 167 4.66 -11.67 -3.29
CA LYS A 167 5.94 -11.57 -2.56
C LYS A 167 5.66 -11.49 -1.09
N GLN A 168 6.43 -12.20 -0.27
CA GLN A 168 6.36 -12.06 1.18
C GLN A 168 7.33 -10.97 1.65
N ALA A 169 6.84 -10.06 2.49
CA ALA A 169 7.66 -9.13 3.26
C ALA A 169 7.34 -9.31 4.74
N ASN A 170 8.33 -9.10 5.60
CA ASN A 170 8.14 -9.15 7.05
C ASN A 170 8.20 -7.73 7.61
N SER A 171 7.40 -7.45 8.62
CA SER A 171 7.44 -6.16 9.32
C SER A 171 7.14 -6.32 10.81
N PRO A 172 7.73 -5.47 11.67
CA PRO A 172 7.44 -5.48 13.09
C PRO A 172 5.94 -5.32 13.35
N SER A 173 5.39 -6.11 14.27
CA SER A 173 3.97 -6.17 14.59
C SER A 173 3.73 -6.38 16.08
N THR A 174 2.47 -6.36 16.50
CA THR A 174 2.11 -6.84 17.84
C THR A 174 2.37 -8.35 17.97
N PRO A 175 2.54 -8.88 19.19
CA PRO A 175 2.75 -10.31 19.43
C PRO A 175 1.62 -11.21 18.88
N GLU A 176 0.39 -10.71 18.85
CA GLU A 176 -0.78 -11.44 18.35
C GLU A 176 -0.79 -11.64 16.81
N LEU A 177 -0.03 -10.80 16.09
CA LEU A 177 0.06 -10.83 14.63
C LEU A 177 1.30 -11.55 14.12
N VAL A 178 2.07 -12.22 15.00
CA VAL A 178 3.21 -13.05 14.59
C VAL A 178 2.74 -14.15 13.65
N GLY A 179 3.32 -14.20 12.45
CA GLY A 179 2.96 -15.16 11.40
C GLY A 179 1.60 -14.90 10.75
N LYS A 180 0.94 -13.78 11.10
CA LYS A 180 -0.28 -13.32 10.45
C LYS A 180 0.02 -12.17 9.49
N VAL A 181 -0.80 -12.03 8.47
CA VAL A 181 -0.72 -10.92 7.53
C VAL A 181 -1.22 -9.66 8.22
N ILE A 182 -0.39 -8.63 8.25
CA ILE A 182 -0.75 -7.30 8.77
C ILE A 182 -1.30 -6.39 7.68
N GLY A 183 -1.04 -6.72 6.42
CA GLY A 183 -1.58 -6.01 5.27
C GLY A 183 -0.95 -6.46 3.95
N THR A 184 -1.34 -5.77 2.89
CA THR A 184 -0.81 -5.97 1.54
C THR A 184 -0.34 -4.65 0.93
N ASN A 185 0.55 -4.73 -0.06
CA ASN A 185 0.88 -3.62 -0.94
C ASN A 185 0.73 -4.09 -2.40
N PRO A 186 -0.25 -3.59 -3.18
CA PRO A 186 -1.19 -2.51 -2.81
C PRO A 186 -2.16 -2.89 -1.65
N PRO A 187 -2.67 -1.91 -0.87
CA PRO A 187 -3.56 -2.13 0.26
C PRO A 187 -4.87 -2.85 -0.10
N ALA A 188 -5.49 -3.46 0.91
CA ALA A 188 -6.80 -4.09 0.79
C ALA A 188 -7.87 -3.10 0.30
N ASN A 189 -8.87 -3.61 -0.41
CA ASN A 189 -9.96 -2.87 -1.05
C ASN A 189 -9.50 -1.87 -2.14
N GLN A 190 -8.23 -1.92 -2.54
CA GLN A 190 -7.74 -1.16 -3.69
C GLN A 190 -7.84 -2.00 -4.96
N THR A 191 -8.25 -1.38 -6.05
CA THR A 191 -8.22 -1.97 -7.39
C THR A 191 -6.78 -2.03 -7.90
N SER A 192 -6.35 -3.21 -8.35
CA SER A 192 -5.03 -3.42 -8.96
C SER A 192 -5.15 -4.34 -10.16
N ALA A 193 -4.29 -4.14 -11.16
CA ALA A 193 -4.15 -5.07 -12.27
C ALA A 193 -3.79 -6.47 -11.76
N ILE A 194 -4.43 -7.51 -12.29
CA ILE A 194 -4.17 -8.91 -11.92
C ILE A 194 -2.75 -9.38 -12.25
N THR A 195 -2.08 -8.67 -13.17
CA THR A 195 -0.69 -8.90 -13.60
C THR A 195 0.35 -8.29 -12.65
N ASN A 196 -0.07 -7.39 -11.74
CA ASN A 196 0.81 -6.79 -10.76
C ASN A 196 1.21 -7.78 -9.67
N VAL A 197 2.35 -7.51 -9.03
CA VAL A 197 2.81 -8.28 -7.87
C VAL A 197 2.15 -7.70 -6.62
N VAL A 198 1.46 -8.53 -5.84
CA VAL A 198 0.93 -8.17 -4.53
C VAL A 198 1.93 -8.59 -3.47
N ILE A 199 2.45 -7.62 -2.72
CA ILE A 199 3.33 -7.87 -1.57
C ILE A 199 2.44 -8.16 -0.36
N ILE A 200 2.61 -9.31 0.27
CA ILE A 200 1.91 -9.72 1.47
C ILE A 200 2.85 -9.46 2.65
N ILE A 201 2.43 -8.56 3.54
CA ILE A 201 3.22 -8.13 4.68
C ILE A 201 2.81 -8.98 5.88
N VAL A 202 3.73 -9.79 6.38
CA VAL A 202 3.54 -10.69 7.52
C VAL A 202 4.16 -10.08 8.77
N GLY A 203 3.43 -10.12 9.87
CA GLY A 203 3.91 -9.68 11.18
C GLY A 203 5.01 -10.59 11.69
N SER A 204 6.17 -10.03 12.01
CA SER A 204 7.28 -10.75 12.62
C SER A 204 7.31 -10.64 14.15
N GLY A 205 6.30 -10.01 14.75
CA GLY A 205 6.27 -9.71 16.18
C GLY A 205 6.97 -8.41 16.53
N PRO A 206 7.08 -8.08 17.84
CA PRO A 206 7.73 -6.86 18.30
C PRO A 206 9.16 -6.77 17.76
N ALA A 207 9.67 -5.56 17.60
CA ALA A 207 11.08 -5.39 17.29
C ALA A 207 11.91 -6.05 18.40
N THR A 208 12.67 -7.06 18.05
CA THR A 208 13.59 -7.75 18.95
C THR A 208 15.03 -7.42 18.60
N LYS A 209 15.89 -7.43 19.61
CA LYS A 209 17.34 -7.30 19.47
C LYS A 209 18.02 -8.21 20.47
N ASP A 210 19.27 -8.55 20.18
CA ASP A 210 20.10 -9.34 21.08
C ASP A 210 20.65 -8.45 22.20
N ILE A 211 20.64 -8.98 23.42
CA ILE A 211 21.25 -8.30 24.56
C ILE A 211 22.78 -8.35 24.40
N PRO A 212 23.48 -7.21 24.25
CA PRO A 212 24.93 -7.19 24.24
C PRO A 212 25.51 -7.59 25.61
N ASP A 213 26.72 -8.14 25.61
CA ASP A 213 27.44 -8.39 26.86
C ASP A 213 27.90 -7.07 27.49
N VAL A 214 27.45 -6.82 28.71
CA VAL A 214 27.78 -5.64 29.52
C VAL A 214 28.49 -6.02 30.83
N ALA A 215 28.94 -7.26 30.97
CA ALA A 215 29.66 -7.71 32.16
C ALA A 215 30.97 -6.93 32.35
N GLY A 216 31.24 -6.50 33.59
CA GLY A 216 32.41 -5.69 33.95
C GLY A 216 32.28 -4.20 33.65
N GLN A 217 31.18 -3.74 33.06
CA GLN A 217 30.91 -2.31 32.86
C GLN A 217 30.23 -1.73 34.10
N THR A 218 30.33 -0.42 34.32
CA THR A 218 29.52 0.26 35.35
C THR A 218 28.05 0.29 34.93
N VAL A 219 27.13 0.39 35.90
CA VAL A 219 25.69 0.47 35.62
C VAL A 219 25.34 1.56 34.59
N ASP A 220 25.91 2.75 34.72
CA ASP A 220 25.65 3.87 33.81
C ASP A 220 26.12 3.57 32.38
N VAL A 221 27.30 2.97 32.22
CA VAL A 221 27.84 2.59 30.90
C VAL A 221 27.01 1.45 30.30
N ALA A 222 26.67 0.43 31.10
CA ALA A 222 25.83 -0.68 30.67
C ALA A 222 24.45 -0.20 30.19
N GLN A 223 23.80 0.69 30.94
CA GLN A 223 22.51 1.28 30.56
C GLN A 223 22.63 2.11 29.28
N LYS A 224 23.67 2.94 29.15
CA LYS A 224 23.92 3.70 27.90
C LYS A 224 24.13 2.79 26.71
N ASN A 225 24.91 1.73 26.86
CA ASN A 225 25.14 0.77 25.80
C ASN A 225 23.84 0.06 25.41
N LEU A 226 23.03 -0.41 26.37
CA LEU A 226 21.73 -1.01 26.09
C LEU A 226 20.73 -0.03 25.45
N ASN A 227 20.75 1.25 25.85
CA ASN A 227 19.96 2.31 25.25
C ASN A 227 20.28 2.51 23.75
N VAL A 228 21.54 2.35 23.33
CA VAL A 228 21.93 2.41 21.91
C VAL A 228 21.27 1.30 21.10
N TYR A 229 21.04 0.13 21.71
CA TYR A 229 20.26 -0.95 21.10
C TYR A 229 18.75 -0.68 21.17
N GLY A 230 18.30 0.35 21.87
CA GLY A 230 16.90 0.75 21.98
C GLY A 230 16.19 0.20 23.21
N PHE A 231 16.87 -0.62 24.03
CA PHE A 231 16.31 -1.06 25.31
C PHE A 231 16.24 0.14 26.24
N THR A 232 15.06 0.48 26.76
CA THR A 232 14.89 1.66 27.62
C THR A 232 14.43 1.32 29.04
N LYS A 233 14.06 0.07 29.30
CA LYS A 233 13.53 -0.36 30.60
C LYS A 233 14.55 -1.25 31.29
N PHE A 234 15.03 -0.79 32.44
CA PHE A 234 16.02 -1.50 33.24
C PHE A 234 15.56 -1.66 34.68
N SER A 235 15.81 -2.83 35.26
CA SER A 235 15.80 -3.04 36.71
C SER A 235 17.22 -3.35 37.18
N GLN A 236 17.51 -3.10 38.46
CA GLN A 236 18.82 -3.37 39.04
C GLN A 236 18.64 -4.30 40.23
N ALA A 237 19.42 -5.37 40.27
CA ALA A 237 19.48 -6.29 41.40
C ALA A 237 20.91 -6.37 41.91
N SER A 238 21.12 -6.06 43.18
CA SER A 238 22.44 -6.13 43.79
C SER A 238 22.77 -7.57 44.17
N VAL A 239 23.85 -8.12 43.62
CA VAL A 239 24.32 -9.49 43.86
C VAL A 239 25.67 -9.50 44.58
N ASP A 240 25.91 -10.54 45.36
CA ASP A 240 27.19 -10.73 46.02
C ASP A 240 28.23 -11.14 44.99
N SER A 241 29.35 -10.42 44.94
CA SER A 241 30.38 -10.65 43.91
C SER A 241 31.73 -10.11 44.36
N PRO A 242 32.84 -10.76 43.92
CA PRO A 242 34.19 -10.28 44.18
C PRO A 242 34.59 -9.08 43.29
N ARG A 243 33.77 -8.74 42.29
CA ARG A 243 33.99 -7.56 41.43
C ARG A 243 33.84 -6.26 42.22
N PRO A 244 34.46 -5.16 41.80
CA PRO A 244 34.21 -3.84 42.38
C PRO A 244 32.72 -3.49 42.48
N ALA A 245 32.36 -2.76 43.53
CA ALA A 245 30.97 -2.34 43.74
C ALA A 245 30.53 -1.42 42.59
N GLY A 246 29.33 -1.66 42.05
CA GLY A 246 28.77 -0.89 40.94
C GLY A 246 29.12 -1.39 39.53
N GLU A 247 29.92 -2.46 39.42
CA GLU A 247 30.09 -3.18 38.15
C GLU A 247 28.95 -4.16 37.90
N VAL A 248 28.50 -4.28 36.67
CA VAL A 248 27.51 -5.26 36.25
C VAL A 248 28.17 -6.64 36.17
N THR A 249 27.64 -7.61 36.90
CA THR A 249 28.08 -9.01 36.86
C THR A 249 27.50 -9.76 35.67
N GLY A 250 26.32 -9.34 35.22
CA GLY A 250 25.60 -9.90 34.08
C GLY A 250 24.20 -9.31 33.96
N THR A 251 23.44 -9.83 33.00
CA THR A 251 22.06 -9.43 32.75
C THR A 251 21.12 -10.62 32.86
N ASN A 252 19.85 -10.33 33.17
CA ASN A 252 18.76 -11.29 33.05
C ASN A 252 17.66 -10.66 32.17
N PRO A 253 17.38 -11.20 30.97
CA PRO A 253 17.98 -12.39 30.34
C PRO A 253 19.49 -12.26 30.02
N PRO A 254 20.24 -13.38 29.86
CA PRO A 254 21.68 -13.35 29.64
C PRO A 254 22.06 -12.77 28.27
N ALA A 255 23.31 -12.31 28.15
CA ALA A 255 23.86 -11.78 26.90
C ALA A 255 23.70 -12.77 25.74
N GLY A 256 23.40 -12.25 24.55
CA GLY A 256 23.09 -13.03 23.34
C GLY A 256 21.64 -13.50 23.24
N THR A 257 20.81 -13.29 24.26
CA THR A 257 19.38 -13.60 24.18
C THR A 257 18.65 -12.55 23.34
N THR A 258 17.88 -12.98 22.35
CA THR A 258 16.99 -12.11 21.57
C THR A 258 15.74 -11.78 22.38
N VAL A 259 15.54 -10.50 22.69
CA VAL A 259 14.38 -10.05 23.48
C VAL A 259 13.70 -8.85 22.82
N PRO A 260 12.41 -8.62 23.08
CA PRO A 260 11.73 -7.40 22.65
C PRO A 260 12.40 -6.15 23.19
N VAL A 261 12.53 -5.13 22.34
CA VAL A 261 13.16 -3.85 22.71
C VAL A 261 12.42 -3.14 23.85
N ASP A 262 11.13 -3.41 24.02
CA ASP A 262 10.27 -2.88 25.08
C ASP A 262 10.25 -3.74 26.37
N SER A 263 11.05 -4.82 26.42
CA SER A 263 11.18 -5.67 27.60
C SER A 263 12.03 -5.01 28.69
N VAL A 264 11.84 -5.45 29.94
CA VAL A 264 12.64 -5.01 31.09
C VAL A 264 13.88 -5.89 31.17
N ILE A 265 15.07 -5.29 31.10
CA ILE A 265 16.34 -5.99 31.30
C ILE A 265 16.79 -5.76 32.74
N GLU A 266 16.99 -6.85 33.47
CA GLU A 266 17.53 -6.81 34.83
C GLU A 266 19.06 -6.82 34.78
N LEU A 267 19.67 -5.79 35.35
CA LEU A 267 21.11 -5.65 35.53
C LEU A 267 21.49 -6.19 36.89
N GLN A 268 22.31 -7.25 36.91
CA GLN A 268 22.88 -7.76 38.14
C GLN A 268 24.13 -6.95 38.46
N VAL A 269 24.11 -6.23 39.58
CA VAL A 269 25.15 -5.28 39.98
C VAL A 269 25.92 -5.84 41.16
N SER A 270 27.25 -5.87 41.05
CA SER A 270 28.13 -6.28 42.14
C SER A 270 27.98 -5.34 43.33
N LYS A 271 27.73 -5.91 44.51
CA LYS A 271 27.84 -5.19 45.79
C LYS A 271 29.29 -4.89 46.17
N GLY A 272 30.26 -5.56 45.54
CA GLY A 272 31.66 -5.50 45.95
C GLY A 272 31.83 -5.83 47.42
N ASN A 273 31.09 -6.83 47.91
CA ASN A 273 31.15 -7.32 49.29
C ASN A 273 31.93 -8.62 49.42
N GLN A 274 32.40 -9.20 48.32
CA GLN A 274 33.27 -10.39 48.34
C GLN A 274 34.70 -10.07 47.90
N PHE A 275 35.59 -11.01 48.18
CA PHE A 275 36.92 -11.13 47.60
C PHE A 275 37.15 -12.58 47.16
N VAL A 276 38.12 -12.81 46.28
CA VAL A 276 38.46 -14.17 45.85
C VAL A 276 39.35 -14.82 46.91
N MET A 277 38.92 -15.98 47.42
CA MET A 277 39.67 -16.73 48.41
C MET A 277 41.05 -17.13 47.85
N PRO A 278 42.16 -16.67 48.45
CA PRO A 278 43.48 -17.12 48.04
C PRO A 278 43.71 -18.58 48.44
N ASP A 279 44.69 -19.22 47.81
CA ASP A 279 45.24 -20.46 48.33
C ASP A 279 46.16 -20.14 49.52
N LEU A 280 45.78 -20.67 50.68
CA LEU A 280 46.47 -20.56 51.95
C LEU A 280 47.16 -21.88 52.33
N SER A 281 47.05 -22.92 51.51
CA SER A 281 47.63 -24.24 51.78
C SER A 281 49.14 -24.14 52.01
N GLY A 282 49.63 -24.73 53.09
CA GLY A 282 51.05 -24.73 53.47
C GLY A 282 51.56 -23.42 54.10
N MET A 283 50.75 -22.37 54.20
CA MET A 283 51.11 -21.11 54.86
C MET A 283 51.03 -21.24 56.39
N PHE A 284 51.81 -20.43 57.10
CA PHE A 284 51.69 -20.30 58.55
C PHE A 284 50.54 -19.36 58.93
N TRP A 285 49.99 -19.52 60.14
CA TRP A 285 48.94 -18.64 60.67
C TRP A 285 49.32 -17.15 60.55
N VAL A 286 50.56 -16.83 60.93
CA VAL A 286 51.10 -15.46 60.94
C VAL A 286 51.17 -14.82 59.55
N ASP A 287 51.16 -15.61 58.49
CA ASP A 287 51.16 -15.14 57.10
C ASP A 287 49.76 -15.14 56.49
N ALA A 288 48.92 -16.11 56.90
CA ALA A 288 47.57 -16.29 56.38
C ALA A 288 46.64 -15.14 56.78
N GLU A 289 46.65 -14.74 58.06
CA GLU A 289 45.79 -13.66 58.56
C GLU A 289 46.07 -12.30 57.88
N PRO A 290 47.31 -11.74 57.86
CA PRO A 290 47.56 -10.45 57.24
C PRO A 290 47.26 -10.47 55.74
N ARG A 291 47.46 -11.60 55.06
CA ARG A 291 47.10 -11.76 53.64
C ARG A 291 45.59 -11.65 53.41
N LEU A 292 44.78 -12.26 54.26
CA LEU A 292 43.32 -12.13 54.21
C LEU A 292 42.88 -10.69 54.52
N ARG A 293 43.46 -10.05 55.55
CA ARG A 293 43.17 -8.66 55.90
C ARG A 293 43.52 -7.69 54.76
N ALA A 294 44.64 -7.92 54.06
CA ALA A 294 45.05 -7.12 52.91
C ALA A 294 44.07 -7.20 51.73
N LEU A 295 43.33 -8.31 51.60
CA LEU A 295 42.26 -8.48 50.60
C LEU A 295 40.91 -7.84 51.04
N GLY A 296 40.89 -7.21 52.21
CA GLY A 296 39.71 -6.53 52.77
C GLY A 296 38.79 -7.45 53.57
N TRP A 297 39.27 -8.61 54.02
CA TRP A 297 38.50 -9.51 54.87
C TRP A 297 38.43 -9.01 56.32
N THR A 298 37.22 -8.80 56.82
CA THR A 298 36.89 -8.32 58.17
C THR A 298 36.17 -9.36 59.02
N GLY A 299 36.02 -10.59 58.51
CA GLY A 299 35.34 -11.69 59.20
C GLY A 299 36.15 -12.32 60.34
N MET A 300 35.55 -13.38 60.91
CA MET A 300 36.10 -14.17 62.00
C MET A 300 36.90 -15.36 61.47
N LEU A 301 38.12 -15.55 62.01
CA LEU A 301 38.95 -16.71 61.70
C LEU A 301 38.58 -17.83 62.69
N ASP A 302 38.06 -18.93 62.16
CA ASP A 302 37.73 -20.11 62.92
C ASP A 302 38.90 -21.10 62.85
N LYS A 303 39.65 -21.23 63.94
CA LYS A 303 40.71 -22.23 64.05
C LYS A 303 40.07 -23.57 64.40
N GLY A 304 39.95 -24.45 63.40
CA GLY A 304 39.48 -25.82 63.62
C GLY A 304 40.52 -26.69 64.33
N ALA A 305 40.12 -27.91 64.68
CA ALA A 305 41.02 -28.89 65.29
C ALA A 305 42.24 -29.16 64.39
N ASP A 306 43.42 -29.25 65.02
CA ASP A 306 44.67 -29.57 64.33
C ASP A 306 44.59 -30.99 63.72
N VAL A 307 45.19 -31.16 62.54
CA VAL A 307 45.17 -32.37 61.72
C VAL A 307 46.52 -33.06 61.84
N ASP A 308 46.53 -34.38 62.07
CA ASP A 308 47.75 -35.17 61.97
C ASP A 308 48.13 -35.33 60.48
N ALA A 309 49.06 -34.48 60.02
CA ALA A 309 49.54 -34.43 58.64
C ALA A 309 51.07 -34.60 58.53
N GLY A 310 51.69 -35.14 59.59
CA GLY A 310 53.14 -35.31 59.72
C GLY A 310 53.92 -34.01 59.97
N GLY A 311 55.13 -34.14 60.53
CA GLY A 311 55.91 -33.00 61.05
C GLY A 311 56.30 -31.92 60.03
N SER A 312 56.24 -32.20 58.73
CA SER A 312 56.42 -31.19 57.67
C SER A 312 55.33 -30.12 57.63
N GLN A 313 54.16 -30.43 58.20
CA GLN A 313 52.97 -29.57 58.22
C GLN A 313 52.75 -28.88 59.57
N HIS A 314 53.68 -29.01 60.51
CA HIS A 314 53.58 -28.39 61.82
C HIS A 314 53.31 -26.87 61.70
N ASN A 315 52.21 -26.40 62.30
CA ASN A 315 51.71 -25.02 62.23
C ASN A 315 51.41 -24.48 60.81
N ARG A 316 51.30 -25.35 59.79
CA ARG A 316 50.91 -24.97 58.43
C ARG A 316 49.44 -25.29 58.17
N VAL A 317 48.78 -24.48 57.36
CA VAL A 317 47.41 -24.73 56.91
C VAL A 317 47.38 -26.01 56.08
N VAL A 318 46.64 -27.02 56.55
CA VAL A 318 46.39 -28.28 55.84
C VAL A 318 45.03 -28.23 55.14
N TYR A 319 44.08 -27.50 55.72
CA TYR A 319 42.73 -27.38 55.20
C TYR A 319 42.23 -25.95 55.34
N GLN A 320 41.59 -25.45 54.27
CA GLN A 320 40.86 -24.19 54.27
C GLN A 320 39.41 -24.41 53.84
N ASN A 321 38.49 -23.70 54.49
CA ASN A 321 37.12 -23.55 54.05
C ASN A 321 36.74 -22.07 54.18
N PRO A 322 36.26 -21.42 53.13
CA PRO A 322 35.95 -21.97 51.81
C PRO A 322 37.20 -22.27 50.93
N PRO A 323 37.05 -23.07 49.85
CA PRO A 323 38.15 -23.41 48.94
C PRO A 323 38.74 -22.20 48.21
N ALA A 324 39.99 -22.30 47.79
CA ALA A 324 40.65 -21.29 46.97
C ALA A 324 39.89 -21.05 45.65
N GLY A 325 39.84 -19.80 45.20
CA GLY A 325 39.12 -19.39 43.98
C GLY A 325 37.63 -19.09 44.16
N THR A 326 37.05 -19.38 45.33
CA THR A 326 35.65 -19.04 45.63
C THR A 326 35.49 -17.57 46.01
N GLY A 327 34.32 -16.98 45.73
CA GLY A 327 33.96 -15.65 46.21
C GLY A 327 33.50 -15.71 47.66
N VAL A 328 34.20 -15.03 48.56
CA VAL A 328 33.94 -15.04 50.01
C VAL A 328 33.53 -13.65 50.45
N ASN A 329 32.44 -13.56 51.20
CA ASN A 329 32.01 -12.28 51.78
C ASN A 329 33.11 -11.74 52.70
N ARG A 330 33.31 -10.41 52.71
CA ARG A 330 34.32 -9.75 53.54
C ARG A 330 34.12 -10.04 55.03
N ASP A 331 32.90 -10.23 55.48
CA ASP A 331 32.53 -10.62 56.85
C ASP A 331 32.40 -12.14 57.06
N GLY A 332 32.62 -12.94 56.02
CA GLY A 332 32.45 -14.39 56.05
C GLY A 332 33.42 -15.08 57.02
N ILE A 333 33.00 -16.21 57.58
CA ILE A 333 33.85 -17.04 58.43
C ILE A 333 34.78 -17.86 57.54
N ILE A 334 36.07 -17.85 57.88
CA ILE A 334 37.07 -18.72 57.25
C ILE A 334 37.52 -19.71 58.30
N THR A 335 37.37 -21.00 58.00
CA THR A 335 37.84 -22.08 58.86
C THR A 335 39.17 -22.60 58.33
N LEU A 336 40.21 -22.55 59.16
CA LEU A 336 41.53 -23.10 58.86
C LEU A 336 41.86 -24.23 59.85
N ARG A 337 42.45 -25.32 59.36
CA ARG A 337 43.02 -26.38 60.20
C ARG A 337 44.50 -26.53 59.94
N PHE A 338 45.27 -26.72 61.01
CA PHE A 338 46.73 -26.72 60.98
C PHE A 338 47.29 -28.10 61.23
N GLY A 339 48.50 -28.39 60.74
CA GLY A 339 49.20 -29.61 61.12
C GLY A 339 49.64 -29.56 62.59
N GLN A 340 49.45 -30.67 63.31
CA GLN A 340 49.96 -30.84 64.69
C GLN A 340 51.48 -30.70 64.79
#